data_AF-A0A2G1YI89-F1
#
_entry.id   AF-A0A2G1YI89-F1
#
_cell.length_a   1.000
_cell.length_b   1.000
_cell.length_c   1.000
_cell.angle_alpha   90.00
_cell.angle_beta   90.00
_cell.angle_gamma   90.00
#
_symmetry.space_group_name_H-M   'P 1'
#
loop_
_entity.id
_entity.type
_entity.pdbx_description
1 polymer ?
#
loop_
_entity_poly.entity_id
_entity_poly.type
_entity_poly.pdbx_seq_one_letter_code
_entity_poly.pdbx_strand_id
1 'polypeptide(L)'
;MSTEAGTVTDTVAGFATRPGAAERWIRRPAPNASAAAPFSARLTIDVTPAMRQRLKLVAVTRGTTVADLMRALIDAHFSDTAKEPI
;
A
#
# COMPACT_ATOMS: atom_id res chain seq x y z
N MET A 1 -48.89 7.38 19.66
CA MET A 1 -48.77 6.32 20.68
C MET A 1 -47.58 5.46 20.28
N SER A 2 -46.64 5.30 21.21
CA SER A 2 -45.41 4.47 21.19
C SER A 2 -44.30 5.02 20.27
N THR A 3 -43.20 5.64 20.76
CA THR A 3 -42.12 5.15 21.66
C THR A 3 -41.54 3.85 21.09
N GLU A 4 -40.25 3.75 20.73
CA GLU A 4 -39.04 3.63 21.60
C GLU A 4 -37.80 4.13 20.81
N ALA A 5 -36.96 5.02 21.34
CA ALA A 5 -35.76 4.72 22.14
C ALA A 5 -34.81 3.70 21.44
N GLY A 6 -33.53 3.98 21.18
CA GLY A 6 -32.67 5.07 21.59
C GLY A 6 -31.33 4.97 20.85
N THR A 7 -30.66 6.11 20.78
CA THR A 7 -29.31 6.32 20.26
C THR A 7 -28.32 5.36 20.91
N VAL A 8 -27.69 4.48 20.12
CA VAL A 8 -26.48 3.77 20.55
C VAL A 8 -25.36 4.80 20.53
N THR A 9 -25.01 5.31 21.71
CA THR A 9 -23.80 6.09 21.94
C THR A 9 -22.59 5.19 21.74
N ASP A 10 -21.79 5.46 20.72
CA ASP A 10 -20.44 4.93 20.52
C ASP A 10 -19.63 5.24 21.80
N THR A 11 -19.54 4.26 22.69
CA THR A 11 -18.75 4.38 23.90
C THR A 11 -17.31 4.17 23.49
N VAL A 12 -16.51 5.24 23.62
CA VAL A 12 -15.06 5.20 23.39
C VAL A 12 -14.49 4.05 24.21
N ALA A 13 -14.14 2.97 23.50
CA ALA A 13 -13.57 1.77 24.05
C ALA A 13 -12.23 2.12 24.72
N GLY A 14 -12.17 2.03 26.05
CA GLY A 14 -10.96 2.30 26.82
C GLY A 14 -9.80 1.40 26.39
N PHE A 15 -8.55 1.83 26.63
CA PHE A 15 -7.29 1.15 26.26
C PHE A 15 -7.19 -0.34 26.63
N ALA A 16 -8.07 -0.85 27.50
CA ALA A 16 -8.18 -2.26 27.88
C ALA A 16 -9.15 -3.08 26.98
N THR A 17 -9.85 -2.44 26.05
CA THR A 17 -10.73 -3.12 25.10
C THR A 17 -9.88 -3.81 24.06
N ARG A 18 -9.98 -5.14 23.98
CA ARG A 18 -9.31 -5.93 22.95
C ARG A 18 -9.64 -5.32 21.58
N PRO A 19 -8.64 -4.82 20.82
CA PRO A 19 -8.89 -4.25 19.51
C PRO A 19 -9.62 -5.30 18.66
N GLY A 20 -10.71 -4.87 18.01
CA GLY A 20 -11.71 -5.74 17.39
C GLY A 20 -11.13 -6.93 16.62
N ALA A 21 -11.54 -8.12 17.08
CA ALA A 21 -11.39 -9.45 16.50
C ALA A 21 -9.96 -9.91 16.12
N ALA A 22 -9.48 -10.94 16.82
CA ALA A 22 -8.27 -11.69 16.47
C ALA A 22 -8.32 -12.22 15.02
N GLU A 23 -9.51 -12.48 14.47
CA GLU A 23 -9.70 -12.80 13.04
C GLU A 23 -9.09 -11.78 12.07
N ARG A 24 -8.90 -10.50 12.45
CA ARG A 24 -8.23 -9.54 11.57
C ARG A 24 -6.74 -9.83 11.41
N TRP A 25 -6.11 -10.46 12.41
CA TRP A 25 -4.71 -10.87 12.38
C TRP A 25 -4.52 -12.24 11.71
N ILE A 26 -5.52 -13.12 11.85
CA ILE A 26 -5.52 -14.46 11.26
C ILE A 26 -5.91 -14.43 9.77
N ARG A 27 -6.55 -13.35 9.31
CA ARG A 27 -6.86 -13.15 7.90
C ARG A 27 -5.57 -12.99 7.12
N ARG A 28 -5.09 -14.10 6.56
CA ARG A 28 -4.11 -14.09 5.47
C ARG A 28 -4.69 -13.15 4.42
N PRO A 29 -4.02 -12.03 4.07
CA PRO A 29 -4.46 -11.25 2.93
C PRO A 29 -4.53 -12.24 1.77
N ALA A 30 -5.69 -12.33 1.12
CA ALA A 30 -5.80 -13.11 -0.10
C ALA A 30 -4.61 -12.71 -0.98
N PRO A 31 -3.93 -13.66 -1.65
CA PRO A 31 -2.90 -13.30 -2.62
C PRO A 31 -3.52 -12.20 -3.45
N ASN A 32 -2.84 -11.06 -3.51
CA ASN A 32 -3.32 -9.91 -4.22
C ASN A 32 -3.60 -10.36 -5.65
N ALA A 33 -4.85 -10.71 -5.94
CA ALA A 33 -5.42 -10.70 -7.26
C ALA A 33 -5.56 -9.21 -7.64
N SER A 34 -4.46 -8.45 -7.52
CA SER A 34 -4.18 -7.44 -8.52
C SER A 34 -4.27 -8.25 -9.79
N ALA A 35 -5.30 -8.02 -10.61
CA ALA A 35 -5.37 -8.53 -11.95
C ALA A 35 -3.95 -8.37 -12.51
N ALA A 36 -3.22 -9.48 -12.57
CA ALA A 36 -1.79 -9.39 -12.80
C ALA A 36 -1.72 -8.83 -14.20
N ALA A 37 -1.22 -7.61 -14.34
CA ALA A 37 -0.85 -7.13 -15.65
C ALA A 37 -0.01 -8.27 -16.24
N PRO A 38 -0.34 -8.76 -17.45
CA PRO A 38 0.14 -10.06 -17.93
C PRO A 38 1.67 -10.20 -17.97
N PHE A 39 2.40 -9.11 -17.73
CA PHE A 39 3.85 -9.00 -17.73
C PHE A 39 4.45 -8.41 -16.43
N SER A 40 3.75 -8.48 -15.28
CA SER A 40 4.30 -7.98 -14.01
C SER A 40 5.06 -9.06 -13.22
N ALA A 41 6.26 -8.72 -12.72
CA ALA A 41 7.07 -9.56 -11.83
C ALA A 41 7.34 -8.85 -10.48
N ARG A 42 7.64 -9.62 -9.42
CA ARG A 42 8.03 -9.06 -8.10
C ARG A 42 9.51 -8.73 -8.10
N LEU A 43 9.84 -7.48 -7.74
CA LEU A 43 11.21 -7.02 -7.54
C LEU A 43 11.50 -6.90 -6.04
N THR A 44 12.53 -7.61 -5.57
CA THR A 44 13.10 -7.45 -4.22
C THR A 44 14.49 -6.86 -4.38
N ILE A 45 14.75 -5.73 -3.71
CA ILE A 45 16.03 -5.03 -3.75
C ILE A 45 16.46 -4.65 -2.35
N ASP A 46 17.76 -4.74 -2.10
CA ASP A 46 18.36 -4.17 -0.91
C ASP A 46 18.63 -2.69 -1.13
N VAL A 47 18.13 -1.86 -0.21
CA VAL A 47 18.35 -0.42 -0.21
C VAL A 47 18.75 0.03 1.18
N THR A 48 19.51 1.12 1.27
CA THR A 48 19.86 1.67 2.58
C THR A 48 18.62 2.17 3.31
N PRO A 49 18.59 2.16 4.66
CA PRO A 49 17.48 2.70 5.43
C PRO A 49 17.15 4.16 5.08
N ALA A 50 18.18 4.97 4.84
CA ALA A 50 18.04 6.36 4.42
C ALA A 50 17.39 6.49 3.03
N MET A 51 17.76 5.62 2.08
CA MET A 51 17.14 5.58 0.76
C MET A 51 15.67 5.16 0.84
N ARG A 52 15.36 4.14 1.65
CA ARG A 52 13.97 3.72 1.91
C ARG A 52 13.13 4.86 2.49
N GLN A 53 13.68 5.61 3.44
CA GLN A 53 13.01 6.76 4.04
C GLN A 53 12.69 7.83 2.99
N ARG A 54 13.67 8.19 2.14
CA ARG A 54 13.48 9.18 1.07
C ARG A 54 12.43 8.73 0.05
N LEU A 55 12.50 7.48 -0.42
CA LEU A 55 11.52 6.90 -1.35
C LEU A 55 10.10 6.95 -0.77
N LYS A 56 9.95 6.56 0.50
CA LYS A 56 8.64 6.60 1.18
C LYS A 56 8.14 8.04 1.33
N LEU A 57 9.01 8.97 1.71
CA LEU A 57 8.63 10.37 1.86
C LEU A 57 8.14 10.95 0.53
N VAL A 58 8.87 10.74 -0.57
CA VAL A 58 8.47 11.19 -1.91
C VAL A 58 7.16 10.55 -2.36
N ALA A 59 6.95 9.26 -2.06
CA ALA A 59 5.72 8.57 -2.39
C ALA A 59 4.52 9.21 -1.68
N VAL A 60 4.64 9.43 -0.37
CA VAL A 60 3.57 10.03 0.45
C VAL A 60 3.29 11.47 0.02
N THR A 61 4.33 12.29 -0.22
CA THR A 61 4.13 13.69 -0.63
C THR A 61 3.48 13.81 -2.01
N ARG A 62 3.74 12.86 -2.91
CA ARG A 62 3.14 12.82 -4.26
C ARG A 62 1.83 12.03 -4.33
N GLY A 63 1.34 11.48 -3.22
CA GLY A 63 0.12 10.64 -3.22
C GLY A 63 0.22 9.38 -4.07
N THR A 64 1.44 8.85 -4.28
CA THR A 64 1.71 7.67 -5.11
C THR A 64 2.33 6.55 -4.27
N THR A 65 2.54 5.37 -4.87
CA THR A 65 3.21 4.26 -4.18
C THR A 65 4.70 4.23 -4.48
N VAL A 66 5.49 3.64 -3.58
CA VAL A 66 6.92 3.38 -3.84
C VAL A 66 7.09 2.50 -5.08
N ALA A 67 6.16 1.57 -5.34
CA ALA A 67 6.21 0.73 -6.53
C ALA A 67 6.03 1.55 -7.81
N ASP A 68 5.13 2.53 -7.82
CA ASP A 68 4.94 3.42 -8.97
C ASP A 68 6.12 4.34 -9.21
N LEU A 69 6.73 4.87 -8.15
CA LEU A 69 7.99 5.62 -8.26
C LEU A 69 9.11 4.77 -8.86
N MET A 70 9.25 3.52 -8.39
CA MET A 70 10.27 2.60 -8.90
C MET A 70 10.01 2.27 -10.38
N ARG A 71 8.75 2.04 -10.77
CA ARG A 71 8.39 1.82 -12.18
C ARG A 71 8.76 3.02 -13.05
N ALA A 72 8.37 4.22 -12.66
CA ALA A 72 8.67 5.44 -13.42
C ALA A 72 10.19 5.71 -13.50
N LEU A 73 10.93 5.42 -12.42
CA LEU A 73 12.38 5.56 -12.39
C LEU A 73 13.06 4.56 -13.33
N ILE A 74 12.66 3.28 -13.27
CA ILE A 74 13.21 2.23 -14.13
C ILE A 74 12.88 2.54 -15.59
N ASP A 75 11.64 2.92 -15.89
CA ASP A 75 11.21 3.30 -17.22
C ASP A 75 12.06 4.46 -17.77
N ALA A 76 12.27 5.53 -16.99
CA ALA A 76 13.10 6.65 -17.40
C ALA A 76 14.59 6.31 -17.63
N HIS A 77 15.14 5.33 -16.89
CA HIS A 77 16.55 4.94 -17.03
C HIS A 77 16.80 3.88 -18.11
N PHE A 78 15.82 3.03 -18.38
CA PHE A 78 15.94 1.90 -19.29
C PHE A 78 14.96 1.97 -20.47
N SER A 79 14.39 3.15 -20.74
CA SER A 79 13.54 3.37 -21.92
C SER A 79 14.24 2.86 -23.17
N ASP A 80 13.48 2.19 -24.04
CA ASP A 80 13.91 1.55 -25.30
C ASP A 80 14.37 2.56 -26.39
N THR A 81 14.84 3.73 -25.96
CA THR A 81 15.49 4.75 -26.77
C THR A 81 16.99 4.50 -26.90
N ALA A 82 17.45 3.25 -26.71
CA ALA A 82 18.57 2.75 -27.50
C ALA A 82 18.07 2.50 -28.93
N LYS A 83 17.55 3.55 -29.58
CA LYS A 83 17.45 3.62 -31.02
C LYS A 83 18.88 3.63 -31.51
N GLU A 84 19.38 2.45 -31.84
CA GLU A 84 20.60 2.25 -32.61
C GLU A 84 20.58 3.25 -33.79
N PRO A 85 21.53 4.19 -33.88
CA PRO A 85 21.69 4.94 -35.11
C PRO A 85 22.26 3.96 -36.13
N ILE A 86 21.43 3.64 -37.13
CA ILE A 86 21.83 3.06 -38.41
C ILE A 86 23.00 3.83 -39.04
#